data_AF-A0A2C6WPN1-F1
#
_entry.id   AF-A0A2C6WPN1-F1
#
_cell.length_a   1.000
_cell.length_b   1.000
_cell.length_c   1.000
_cell.angle_alpha   90.00
_cell.angle_beta   90.00
_cell.angle_gamma   90.00
#
_symmetry.space_group_name_H-M   'P 1'
#
loop_
_entity.id
_entity.type
_entity.pdbx_description
1 polymer ?
#
loop_
_entity_poly.entity_id
_entity_poly.type
_entity_poly.pdbx_seq_one_letter_code
_entity_poly.pdbx_strand_id
1 'polypeptide(L)'
;MDIVEGGKKLIEETAKRGKELAELQMLKHNMKDELKNMIENEKELINECPEEIDGLVKEIFNLKGTLIYGFEGKTGDAMVETTANYHSKVLDDSENVKECVDSCKLYSW
;
A
#
# COMPACT_ATOMS: atom_id res chain seq x y z
N MET A 1 -8.45 -16.86 59.13
CA MET A 1 -8.08 -17.19 57.74
C MET A 1 -6.57 -17.34 57.73
N ASP A 2 -6.05 -18.54 57.50
CA ASP A 2 -4.63 -18.84 57.69
C ASP A 2 -3.75 -18.04 56.73
N ILE A 3 -2.67 -17.48 57.27
CA ILE A 3 -1.66 -16.69 56.52
C ILE A 3 -1.09 -17.51 55.35
N VAL A 4 -0.99 -18.84 55.54
CA VAL A 4 -0.52 -19.80 54.52
C VAL A 4 -1.51 -19.93 53.36
N GLU A 5 -2.82 -19.98 53.64
CA GLU A 5 -3.87 -20.09 52.62
C GLU A 5 -3.96 -18.80 51.78
N GLY A 6 -3.82 -17.64 52.43
CA GLY A 6 -3.76 -16.35 51.74
C GLY A 6 -2.53 -16.20 50.84
N GLY A 7 -1.37 -16.67 51.30
CA GLY A 7 -0.13 -16.68 50.51
C GLY A 7 -0.20 -17.58 49.27
N LYS A 8 -0.80 -18.77 49.40
CA LYS A 8 -0.99 -19.70 48.28
C LYS A 8 -1.86 -19.10 47.17
N LYS A 9 -2.98 -18.48 47.55
CA LYS A 9 -3.90 -17.84 46.60
C LYS A 9 -3.25 -16.69 45.81
N LEU A 10 -2.41 -15.89 46.47
CA LEU A 10 -1.65 -14.82 45.81
C LEU A 10 -0.64 -15.35 44.78
N ILE A 11 0.02 -16.46 45.08
CA ILE A 11 0.96 -17.11 44.16
C ILE A 11 0.22 -17.65 42.93
N GLU A 12 -0.93 -18.30 43.12
CA GLU A 12 -1.77 -18.80 42.02
C GLU A 12 -2.29 -17.67 41.12
N GLU A 13 -2.76 -16.57 41.70
CA GLU A 13 -3.21 -15.39 40.95
C GLU A 13 -2.07 -14.70 40.19
N THR A 14 -0.86 -14.69 40.75
CA THR A 14 0.32 -14.12 40.09
C THR A 14 0.77 -15.00 38.94
N ALA A 15 0.78 -16.33 39.12
CA ALA A 15 1.12 -17.28 38.06
C ALA A 15 0.11 -17.21 36.90
N LYS A 16 -1.19 -17.09 37.22
CA LYS A 16 -2.24 -16.90 36.21
C LYS A 16 -2.03 -15.62 35.41
N ARG A 17 -1.79 -14.49 36.07
CA ARG A 17 -1.49 -13.21 35.40
C ARG A 17 -0.23 -13.28 34.54
N GLY A 18 0.81 -13.98 35.01
CA GLY A 18 2.03 -14.19 34.21
C GLY A 18 1.77 -14.97 32.93
N LYS A 19 0.93 -16.01 33.00
CA LYS A 19 0.51 -16.78 31.82
C LYS A 19 -0.30 -15.93 30.83
N GLU A 20 -1.29 -15.18 31.32
CA GLU A 20 -2.11 -14.29 30.49
C GLU A 20 -1.24 -13.21 29.81
N LEU A 21 -0.25 -12.66 30.51
CA LEU A 21 0.67 -11.69 29.93
C LEU A 21 1.52 -12.30 28.81
N ALA A 22 2.02 -13.53 28.99
CA ALA A 22 2.78 -14.23 27.96
C ALA A 22 1.92 -14.50 26.71
N GLU A 23 0.67 -14.96 26.90
CA GLU A 23 -0.28 -15.17 25.80
C GLU A 23 -0.59 -13.86 25.05
N LEU A 24 -0.80 -12.76 25.77
CA LEU A 24 -1.02 -11.44 25.16
C LEU A 24 0.19 -10.94 24.38
N GLN A 25 1.41 -11.19 24.88
CA GLN A 25 2.64 -10.83 24.17
C GLN A 25 2.81 -11.65 22.89
N MET A 26 2.51 -12.95 22.94
CA MET A 26 2.49 -13.80 21.73
C MET A 26 1.45 -13.32 20.73
N LEU A 27 0.23 -13.01 21.18
CA LEU A 27 -0.82 -12.50 20.31
C LEU A 27 -0.40 -11.18 19.64
N LYS A 28 0.17 -10.25 20.42
CA LYS A 28 0.71 -8.98 19.89
C LYS A 28 1.77 -9.22 18.82
N HIS A 29 2.67 -10.18 19.03
CA HIS A 29 3.71 -10.49 18.05
C HIS A 29 3.12 -11.09 16.76
N ASN A 30 2.20 -12.05 16.88
CA ASN A 30 1.55 -12.67 15.74
C ASN A 30 0.76 -11.65 14.91
N MET A 31 0.00 -10.77 15.57
CA MET A 31 -0.73 -9.69 14.89
C MET A 31 0.21 -8.75 14.13
N LYS A 32 1.38 -8.46 14.70
CA LYS A 32 2.39 -7.61 14.04
C LYS A 32 2.95 -8.28 12.78
N ASP A 33 3.20 -9.58 12.84
CA ASP A 33 3.73 -10.34 11.71
C ASP A 33 2.68 -10.51 10.60
N GLU A 34 1.42 -10.77 10.96
CA GLU A 34 0.32 -10.80 9.99
C GLU A 34 0.14 -9.46 9.28
N LEU A 35 0.15 -8.34 10.02
CA LEU A 35 0.05 -7.01 9.44
C LEU A 35 1.23 -6.71 8.50
N LYS A 36 2.44 -7.16 8.85
CA LYS A 36 3.61 -7.02 8.00
C LYS A 36 3.44 -7.77 6.68
N ASN A 37 3.03 -9.03 6.75
CA ASN A 37 2.80 -9.86 5.57
C ASN A 37 1.70 -9.27 4.68
N MET A 38 0.61 -8.77 5.26
CA MET A 38 -0.45 -8.11 4.50
C MET A 38 0.08 -6.89 3.73
N ILE A 39 0.88 -6.04 4.37
CA ILE A 39 1.47 -4.86 3.72
C ILE A 39 2.47 -5.26 2.63
N GLU A 40 3.28 -6.30 2.85
CA GLU A 40 4.21 -6.81 1.84
C GLU A 40 3.48 -7.36 0.62
N ASN A 41 2.38 -8.11 0.81
CA ASN A 41 1.55 -8.60 -0.29
C ASN A 41 0.93 -7.44 -1.10
N GLU A 42 0.40 -6.41 -0.43
CA GLU A 42 -0.15 -5.22 -1.10
C GLU A 42 0.94 -4.48 -1.90
N LYS A 43 2.17 -4.39 -1.38
CA LYS A 43 3.29 -3.81 -2.14
C LYS A 43 3.57 -4.59 -3.40
N GLU A 44 3.68 -5.91 -3.31
CA GLU A 44 3.96 -6.76 -4.47
C GLU A 44 2.93 -6.56 -5.57
N LEU A 45 1.65 -6.43 -5.22
CA LEU A 45 0.56 -6.19 -6.18
C LEU A 45 0.66 -4.83 -6.89
N ILE A 46 1.17 -3.79 -6.21
CA ILE A 46 1.18 -2.41 -6.74
C ILE A 46 2.53 -2.08 -7.40
N ASN A 47 3.61 -2.80 -7.09
CA ASN A 47 4.97 -2.42 -7.48
C ASN A 47 5.22 -2.45 -9.00
N GLU A 48 4.44 -3.21 -9.77
CA GLU A 48 4.56 -3.28 -11.23
C GLU A 48 3.81 -2.12 -11.93
N CYS A 49 2.78 -1.54 -11.29
CA CYS A 49 1.95 -0.50 -11.88
C CYS A 49 2.71 0.79 -12.29
N PRO A 50 3.68 1.30 -11.51
CA PRO A 50 4.45 2.49 -11.92
C PRO A 50 5.17 2.32 -13.26
N GLU A 51 5.80 1.16 -13.50
CA GLU A 51 6.54 0.91 -14.74
C GLU A 51 5.61 0.81 -15.96
N GLU A 52 4.47 0.14 -15.80
CA GLU A 52 3.44 0.03 -16.84
C GLU A 52 2.84 1.41 -17.18
N ILE A 53 2.54 2.22 -16.17
CA ILE A 53 2.01 3.58 -16.37
C ILE A 53 3.04 4.48 -17.04
N ASP A 54 4.31 4.43 -16.63
CA ASP A 54 5.40 5.16 -17.31
C ASP A 54 5.55 4.73 -18.78
N GLY A 55 5.32 3.46 -19.08
CA GLY A 55 5.22 2.93 -20.45
C GLY A 55 4.09 3.60 -21.23
N LEU A 56 2.89 3.62 -20.67
CA LEU A 56 1.70 4.26 -21.28
C LEU A 56 1.91 5.77 -21.51
N VAL A 57 2.52 6.49 -20.57
CA VAL A 57 2.86 7.91 -20.71
C VAL A 57 3.74 8.12 -21.94
N LYS A 58 4.78 7.30 -22.13
CA LYS A 58 5.69 7.38 -23.29
C LYS A 58 4.96 7.05 -24.60
N GLU A 59 4.12 6.03 -24.61
CA GLU A 59 3.34 5.65 -25.80
C GLU A 59 2.37 6.75 -26.23
N ILE A 60 1.63 7.33 -25.28
CA ILE A 60 0.72 8.45 -25.53
C ILE A 60 1.48 9.67 -26.06
N PHE A 61 2.65 9.97 -25.50
CA PHE A 61 3.51 11.05 -25.97
C PHE A 61 3.96 10.84 -27.43
N ASN A 62 4.38 9.62 -27.77
CA ASN A 62 4.78 9.25 -29.13
C ASN A 62 3.61 9.32 -30.12
N LEU A 63 2.43 8.85 -29.70
CA LEU A 63 1.20 8.94 -30.49
C LEU A 63 0.85 10.40 -30.78
N LYS A 64 0.90 11.27 -29.76
CA LYS A 64 0.68 12.71 -29.91
C LYS A 64 1.62 13.32 -30.94
N GLY A 65 2.91 13.00 -30.88
CA GLY A 65 3.89 13.44 -31.88
C GLY A 65 3.51 12.98 -33.30
N THR A 66 3.17 11.70 -33.45
CA THR A 66 2.73 11.14 -34.74
C THR A 66 1.50 11.83 -35.29
N LEU A 67 0.53 12.16 -34.44
CA LEU A 67 -0.70 12.86 -34.83
C LEU A 67 -0.42 14.30 -35.28
N ILE A 68 0.45 15.03 -34.57
CA ILE A 68 0.84 16.41 -34.93
C ILE A 68 1.51 16.45 -36.31
N TYR A 69 2.36 15.49 -36.63
CA TYR A 69 3.08 15.47 -37.91
C TYR A 69 2.33 14.75 -39.04
N GLY A 70 1.41 13.84 -38.71
CA GLY A 70 0.71 12.99 -39.68
C GLY A 70 -0.65 13.50 -40.12
N PHE A 71 -1.27 14.41 -39.37
CA PHE A 71 -2.61 14.94 -39.66
C PHE A 71 -2.62 16.47 -39.57
N GLU A 72 -3.21 17.11 -40.58
CA GLU A 72 -3.46 18.56 -40.59
C GLU A 72 -4.96 18.87 -40.45
N GLY A 73 -5.26 20.04 -39.91
CA GLY A 73 -6.62 20.57 -39.79
C GLY A 73 -7.40 20.03 -38.58
N LYS A 74 -8.69 20.36 -38.54
CA LYS A 74 -9.54 20.20 -37.33
C LYS A 74 -9.61 18.78 -36.77
N THR A 75 -9.43 17.76 -37.62
CA THR A 75 -9.38 16.35 -37.17
C THR A 75 -8.07 16.06 -36.44
N GLY A 76 -6.93 16.53 -36.96
CA GLY A 76 -5.64 16.43 -36.28
C GLY A 76 -5.67 17.18 -34.94
N ASP A 77 -6.20 18.41 -34.94
CA ASP A 77 -6.34 19.22 -33.72
C ASP A 77 -7.17 18.50 -32.65
N ALA A 78 -8.33 17.94 -33.02
CA ALA A 78 -9.20 17.19 -32.10
C ALA A 78 -8.53 15.91 -31.57
N MET A 79 -7.75 15.20 -32.40
CA MET A 79 -7.01 14.01 -31.98
C MET A 79 -5.88 14.36 -31.01
N VAL A 80 -5.15 15.45 -31.27
CA VAL A 80 -4.08 15.95 -30.38
C VAL A 80 -4.65 16.39 -29.03
N GLU A 81 -5.76 17.12 -29.03
CA GLU A 81 -6.46 17.54 -27.80
C GLU A 81 -6.94 16.32 -27.00
N THR A 82 -7.59 15.37 -27.66
CA THR A 82 -8.05 14.13 -27.01
C THR A 82 -6.88 13.34 -26.42
N THR A 83 -5.77 13.23 -27.14
CA THR A 83 -4.57 12.54 -26.67
C THR A 83 -3.92 13.26 -25.50
N ALA A 84 -3.91 14.60 -25.51
CA ALA A 84 -3.43 15.40 -24.38
C ALA A 84 -4.28 15.21 -23.11
N ASN A 85 -5.61 15.08 -23.26
CA ASN A 85 -6.50 14.80 -22.14
C ASN A 85 -6.23 13.43 -21.53
N TYR A 86 -6.01 12.40 -22.35
CA TYR A 86 -5.62 11.08 -21.84
C TYR A 86 -4.24 11.08 -21.19
N HIS A 87 -3.27 11.79 -21.78
CA HIS A 87 -1.95 11.95 -21.17
C HIS A 87 -2.03 12.56 -19.76
N SER A 88 -2.85 13.60 -19.58
CA SER A 88 -3.05 14.21 -18.26
C SER A 88 -3.64 13.23 -17.25
N LYS A 89 -4.67 12.47 -17.64
CA LYS A 89 -5.29 11.47 -16.74
C LYS A 89 -4.31 10.37 -16.34
N VAL A 90 -3.50 9.89 -17.27
CA VAL A 90 -2.49 8.85 -16.98
C VAL A 90 -1.38 9.39 -16.07
N LEU A 91 -1.04 10.68 -16.17
CA LEU A 91 -0.12 11.31 -15.21
C LEU A 91 -0.73 11.41 -13.81
N ASP A 92 -2.00 11.79 -13.70
CA ASP A 92 -2.72 11.81 -12.42
C ASP A 92 -2.77 10.40 -11.80
N ASP A 93 -3.04 9.37 -12.61
CA ASP A 93 -3.05 7.97 -12.18
C ASP A 93 -1.64 7.50 -11.75
N SER A 94 -0.58 7.95 -12.44
CA SER A 94 0.81 7.68 -12.05
C SER A 94 1.13 8.23 -10.66
N GLU A 95 0.71 9.47 -10.37
CA GLU A 95 0.89 10.09 -9.07
C GLU A 95 0.11 9.35 -7.97
N ASN A 96 -1.15 8.98 -8.25
CA ASN A 96 -1.98 8.20 -7.33
C ASN A 96 -1.35 6.84 -7.00
N VAL A 97 -0.84 6.10 -7.99
CA VAL A 97 -0.18 4.81 -7.76
C VAL A 97 1.07 4.97 -6.91
N LYS A 98 1.86 6.02 -7.16
CA LYS A 98 3.04 6.31 -6.36
C LYS A 98 2.67 6.59 -4.90
N GLU A 99 1.62 7.40 -4.66
CA GLU A 99 1.11 7.65 -3.32
C GLU A 99 0.63 6.36 -2.64
N CYS A 100 -0.04 5.46 -3.37
CA CYS A 100 -0.43 4.16 -2.86
C CYS A 100 0.78 3.34 -2.41
N VAL A 101 1.83 3.24 -3.23
CA VAL A 101 3.08 2.53 -2.87
C VAL A 101 3.73 3.14 -1.63
N ASP A 102 3.83 4.47 -1.56
CA ASP A 102 4.44 5.20 -0.43
C ASP A 102 3.60 5.09 0.87
N SER A 103 2.30 4.78 0.75
CA SER A 103 1.39 4.56 1.87
C SER A 103 1.49 3.15 2.46
N CYS A 104 1.96 2.16 1.70
CA CYS A 104 2.15 0.78 2.15
C CYS A 104 3.34 0.70 3.12
N LYS A 105 3.18 1.14 4.37
CA LYS A 105 4.23 1.08 5.39
C LYS A 105 3.68 0.75 6.76
N LEU A 106 4.47 0.01 7.51
CA LEU A 106 4.26 -0.13 8.95
C LEU A 106 4.82 1.10 9.66
N TYR A 107 3.97 1.81 10.38
CA TYR A 107 4.43 2.84 11.30
C TYR A 107 5.09 2.18 12.51
N SER A 108 6.15 2.79 13.01
CA SER A 108 6.75 2.38 14.28
C SER A 108 5.75 2.63 15.41
N TRP A 109 5.35 1.55 16.07
CA TRP A 109 4.50 1.52 17.27
C TRP A 109 5.20 0.84 18.44
#